data_AF-A0A4R5CI30-F1
#
_entry.id   AF-A0A4R5CI30-F1
#
_cell.length_a   1.000
_cell.length_b   1.000
_cell.length_c   1.000
_cell.angle_alpha   90.00
_cell.angle_beta   90.00
_cell.angle_gamma   90.00
#
_symmetry.space_group_name_H-M   'P 1'
#
loop_
_entity.id
_entity.type
_entity.pdbx_description
1 polymer ?
#
loop_
_entity_poly.entity_id
_entity_poly.type
_entity_poly.pdbx_seq_one_letter_code
_entity_poly.pdbx_strand_id
1 'polypeptide(L)'
;MYISPLNTDLLFEEAAKESLYLNLIEQINKDFNLANEGIDFPKSILPEELKIQLHEKIYRLIQYKFAEYLNLLYIIDVSEAEIKKLDGSDLVLLAENVSFLILKREWQKVWFRNKY
;
A
#
# COMPACT_ATOMS: atom_id res chain seq x y z
N MET A 1 -10.77 -10.30 15.51
CA MET A 1 -11.58 -9.18 14.99
C MET A 1 -10.66 -8.28 14.18
N TYR A 2 -11.09 -7.73 13.05
CA TYR A 2 -10.24 -6.85 12.24
C TYR A 2 -9.94 -5.57 13.03
N ILE A 3 -8.65 -5.24 13.17
CA ILE A 3 -8.18 -3.99 13.78
C ILE A 3 -7.61 -3.14 12.64
N SER A 4 -8.20 -1.96 12.42
CA SER A 4 -7.64 -1.02 11.44
C SER A 4 -6.32 -0.48 11.98
N PRO A 5 -5.19 -0.67 11.27
CA PRO A 5 -3.91 -0.13 11.70
C PRO A 5 -3.94 1.40 11.66
N LEU A 6 -3.17 2.04 12.54
CA LEU A 6 -3.06 3.49 12.65
C LEU A 6 -1.87 4.07 11.86
N ASN A 7 -0.85 3.24 11.59
CA ASN A 7 0.32 3.57 10.81
C ASN A 7 0.91 2.31 10.17
N THR A 8 1.91 2.48 9.31
CA THR A 8 2.57 1.40 8.57
C THR A 8 3.27 0.39 9.49
N ASP A 9 3.89 0.85 10.57
CA ASP A 9 4.68 -0.02 11.44
C ASP A 9 3.76 -0.99 12.20
N LEU A 10 2.66 -0.49 12.77
CA LEU A 10 1.62 -1.29 13.41
C LEU A 10 0.93 -2.26 12.43
N LEU A 11 0.79 -1.86 11.15
CA LEU A 11 0.26 -2.74 10.11
C LEU A 11 1.18 -3.94 9.90
N PHE A 12 2.49 -3.71 9.78
CA PHE A 12 3.45 -4.79 9.58
C PHE A 12 3.60 -5.66 10.83
N GLU A 13 3.55 -5.08 12.03
CA GLU A 13 3.52 -5.85 13.28
C GLU A 13 2.32 -6.82 13.33
N GLU A 14 1.12 -6.34 13.01
CA GLU A 14 -0.08 -7.18 12.98
C GLU A 14 -0.02 -8.22 11.86
N ALA A 15 0.47 -7.85 10.67
CA ALA A 15 0.66 -8.80 9.57
C ALA A 15 1.68 -9.91 9.91
N ALA A 16 2.76 -9.57 10.62
CA ALA A 16 3.74 -10.55 11.08
C ALA A 16 3.16 -11.45 12.18
N LYS A 17 2.46 -10.86 13.16
CA LYS A 17 1.80 -11.58 14.26
C LYS A 17 0.74 -12.57 13.77
N GLU A 18 -0.01 -12.21 12.73
CA GLU A 18 -0.99 -13.09 12.09
C GLU A 18 -0.34 -14.09 11.10
N SER A 19 0.97 -14.04 10.89
CA SER A 19 1.71 -14.83 9.88
C SER A 19 1.23 -14.60 8.44
N LEU A 20 0.73 -13.39 8.14
CA LEU A 20 0.14 -12.99 6.86
C LEU A 20 0.99 -11.96 6.08
N TYR A 21 2.18 -11.61 6.58
CA TYR A 21 3.06 -10.66 5.90
C TYR A 21 3.44 -11.11 4.48
N LEU A 22 3.64 -12.41 4.26
CA LEU A 22 3.88 -12.94 2.92
C LEU A 22 2.67 -12.73 2.00
N ASN A 23 1.45 -13.00 2.49
CA ASN A 23 0.22 -12.77 1.73
C ASN A 23 0.02 -11.28 1.41
N LEU A 24 0.45 -10.39 2.30
CA LEU A 24 0.47 -8.95 2.04
C LEU A 24 1.38 -8.60 0.87
N ILE A 25 2.62 -9.10 0.85
CA ILE A 25 3.55 -8.89 -0.28
C ILE A 25 2.95 -9.41 -1.59
N GLU A 26 2.41 -10.63 -1.59
CA GLU A 26 1.81 -11.23 -2.78
C GLU A 26 0.62 -10.42 -3.31
N GLN A 27 -0.22 -9.92 -2.39
CA GLN A 27 -1.38 -9.13 -2.72
C GLN A 27 -0.98 -7.74 -3.26
N ILE A 28 0.04 -7.09 -2.68
CA ILE A 28 0.61 -5.83 -3.20
C ILE A 28 1.16 -6.05 -4.62
N ASN A 29 2.01 -7.06 -4.83
CA ASN A 29 2.58 -7.35 -6.14
C ASN A 29 1.48 -7.62 -7.18
N LYS A 30 0.45 -8.37 -6.80
CA LYS A 30 -0.69 -8.67 -7.69
C LYS A 30 -1.39 -7.39 -8.15
N ASP A 31 -1.80 -6.53 -7.23
CA ASP A 31 -2.65 -5.39 -7.55
C ASP A 31 -1.88 -4.29 -8.29
N PHE A 32 -0.60 -4.10 -8.00
CA PHE A 32 0.27 -3.23 -8.80
C PHE A 32 0.49 -3.77 -10.22
N ASN A 33 0.66 -5.09 -10.38
CA ASN A 33 0.75 -5.70 -11.71
C ASN A 33 -0.55 -5.52 -12.50
N LEU A 34 -1.73 -5.62 -11.85
CA LEU A 34 -3.01 -5.31 -12.47
C LEU A 34 -3.10 -3.84 -12.91
N ALA A 35 -2.46 -2.93 -12.17
CA ALA A 35 -2.36 -1.51 -12.52
C ALA A 35 -1.33 -1.20 -13.61
N ASN A 36 -0.70 -2.23 -14.19
CA ASN A 36 0.41 -2.11 -15.13
C ASN A 36 1.61 -1.33 -14.55
N GLU A 37 1.73 -1.32 -13.22
CA GLU A 37 2.83 -0.71 -12.48
C GLU A 37 3.69 -1.81 -11.89
N GLY A 38 4.44 -2.50 -12.75
CA GLY A 38 5.27 -3.65 -12.41
C GLY A 38 6.19 -3.38 -11.22
N ILE A 39 5.82 -3.93 -10.08
CA ILE A 39 6.67 -4.14 -8.92
C ILE A 39 6.78 -5.65 -8.72
N ASP A 40 7.93 -6.08 -8.23
CA ASP A 40 8.17 -7.47 -7.88
C ASP A 40 8.94 -7.49 -6.57
N PHE A 41 8.23 -7.19 -5.47
CA PHE A 41 8.85 -7.25 -4.16
C PHE A 41 9.18 -8.72 -3.84
N PRO A 42 10.43 -9.04 -3.48
CA PRO A 42 10.79 -10.40 -3.13
C PRO A 42 10.03 -10.81 -1.87
N LYS A 43 9.65 -12.09 -1.81
CA LYS A 43 8.92 -12.68 -0.67
C LYS A 43 9.67 -12.54 0.67
N SER A 44 10.99 -12.31 0.61
CA SER A 44 11.87 -12.09 1.75
C SER A 44 12.11 -10.62 2.10
N ILE A 45 11.43 -9.67 1.44
CA ILE A 45 11.62 -8.24 1.68
C ILE A 45 11.32 -7.87 3.14
N LEU A 46 12.20 -7.10 3.76
CA LEU A 46 12.00 -6.64 5.13
C LEU A 46 10.93 -5.53 5.18
N PRO A 47 10.14 -5.41 6.26
CA PRO A 47 9.11 -4.39 6.39
C PRO A 47 9.58 -2.96 6.11
N GLU A 48 10.76 -2.59 6.63
CA GLU A 48 11.36 -1.28 6.42
C GLU A 48 11.75 -1.05 4.95
N GLU A 49 12.28 -2.08 4.29
CA GLU A 49 12.65 -1.99 2.89
C GLU A 49 11.41 -1.88 2.00
N LEU A 50 10.35 -2.64 2.30
CA LEU A 50 9.06 -2.54 1.63
C LEU A 50 8.46 -1.14 1.78
N LYS A 51 8.51 -0.55 2.99
CA LYS A 51 8.05 0.81 3.29
C LYS A 51 8.76 1.84 2.41
N ILE A 52 10.09 1.79 2.37
CA ILE A 52 10.93 2.73 1.61
C ILE A 52 10.67 2.59 0.11
N GLN A 53 10.71 1.37 -0.43
CA GLN A 53 10.52 1.16 -1.87
C GLN A 53 9.11 1.53 -2.34
N LEU A 54 8.08 1.23 -1.53
CA LEU A 54 6.71 1.62 -1.83
C LEU A 54 6.55 3.14 -1.81
N HIS A 55 7.09 3.82 -0.79
CA HIS A 55 7.09 5.28 -0.71
C HIS A 55 7.73 5.92 -1.94
N GLU A 56 8.91 5.46 -2.34
CA GLU A 56 9.59 5.96 -3.53
C GLU A 56 8.77 5.71 -4.81
N LYS A 57 8.17 4.52 -4.94
CA LYS A 57 7.32 4.17 -6.08
C LYS A 57 6.11 5.10 -6.19
N ILE A 58 5.41 5.32 -5.09
CA ILE A 58 4.23 6.21 -5.04
C ILE A 58 4.64 7.65 -5.30
N TYR A 59 5.74 8.13 -4.72
CA TYR A 59 6.28 9.46 -4.98
C TYR A 59 6.53 9.68 -6.47
N ARG A 60 7.21 8.73 -7.15
CA ARG A 60 7.46 8.79 -8.58
C ARG A 60 6.18 8.75 -9.41
N LEU A 61 5.18 7.97 -8.99
CA LEU A 61 3.89 7.90 -9.67
C LEU A 61 3.15 9.24 -9.60
N ILE A 62 3.05 9.84 -8.42
CA ILE A 62 2.40 11.14 -8.25
C ILE A 62 3.15 12.22 -9.06
N GLN A 63 4.49 12.22 -9.02
CA GLN A 63 5.29 13.26 -9.67
C GLN A 63 5.31 13.17 -11.20
N TYR A 64 5.48 11.96 -11.75
CA TYR A 64 5.84 11.77 -13.15
C TYR A 64 4.80 11.01 -13.97
N LYS A 65 3.87 10.31 -13.31
CA LYS A 65 2.93 9.36 -13.92
C LYS A 65 1.55 9.41 -13.27
N PHE A 66 0.97 10.61 -13.28
CA PHE A 66 -0.25 10.89 -12.51
C PHE A 66 -1.47 10.06 -12.99
N ALA A 67 -1.55 9.72 -14.27
CA ALA A 67 -2.64 8.89 -14.79
C ALA A 67 -2.53 7.45 -14.25
N GLU A 68 -1.31 6.90 -14.21
CA GLU A 68 -1.01 5.58 -13.68
C GLU A 68 -1.20 5.52 -12.16
N TYR A 69 -0.88 6.61 -11.45
CA TYR A 69 -1.22 6.78 -10.05
C TYR A 69 -2.73 6.65 -9.79
N LEU A 70 -3.56 7.37 -10.55
CA LEU A 70 -5.02 7.28 -10.41
C LEU A 70 -5.54 5.87 -10.74
N ASN A 71 -4.99 5.23 -11.77
CA ASN A 71 -5.32 3.85 -12.12
C ASN A 71 -4.98 2.86 -11.00
N LEU A 72 -3.81 3.02 -10.37
CA LEU A 72 -3.40 2.21 -9.22
C LEU A 72 -4.38 2.35 -8.05
N LEU A 73 -4.73 3.58 -7.67
CA LEU A 73 -5.68 3.82 -6.58
C LEU A 73 -7.04 3.16 -6.85
N TYR A 74 -7.52 3.24 -8.08
CA TYR A 74 -8.78 2.63 -8.49
C TYR A 74 -8.75 1.10 -8.36
N ILE A 75 -7.69 0.45 -8.87
CA ILE A 75 -7.54 -1.02 -8.82
C ILE A 75 -7.40 -1.52 -7.38
N ILE A 76 -6.68 -0.77 -6.55
CA ILE A 76 -6.49 -1.10 -5.14
C ILE A 76 -7.76 -0.83 -4.31
N ASP A 77 -8.74 -0.10 -4.88
CA ASP A 77 -9.92 0.40 -4.18
C ASP A 77 -9.54 1.36 -3.03
N VAL A 78 -8.61 2.29 -3.25
CA VAL A 78 -8.33 3.34 -2.25
C VAL A 78 -9.45 4.39 -2.28
N SER A 79 -9.90 4.82 -1.10
CA SER A 79 -10.98 5.81 -0.99
C SER A 79 -10.55 7.18 -1.54
N GLU A 80 -11.17 7.62 -2.63
CA GLU A 80 -10.97 8.96 -3.19
C GLU A 80 -11.24 10.07 -2.15
N ALA A 81 -12.22 9.84 -1.27
CA ALA A 81 -12.55 10.77 -0.19
C ALA A 81 -11.45 10.86 0.88
N GLU A 82 -10.66 9.80 1.10
CA GLU A 82 -9.47 9.86 1.97
C GLU A 82 -8.33 10.58 1.26
N ILE A 83 -8.11 10.30 -0.03
CA ILE A 83 -7.06 10.95 -0.83
C ILE A 83 -7.27 12.47 -0.90
N LYS A 84 -8.50 12.93 -1.13
CA LYS A 84 -8.84 14.37 -1.20
C LYS A 84 -8.63 15.14 0.11
N LYS A 85 -8.51 14.45 1.25
CA LYS A 85 -8.25 15.08 2.56
C LYS A 85 -6.76 15.31 2.82
N LEU A 86 -5.89 14.68 2.04
CA LEU A 86 -4.45 14.80 2.21
C LEU A 86 -3.98 16.17 1.71
N ASP A 87 -3.00 16.75 2.42
CA ASP A 87 -2.32 17.94 1.94
C ASP A 87 -1.37 17.56 0.79
N GLY A 88 -1.52 18.25 -0.34
CA GLY A 88 -0.69 18.06 -1.53
C GLY A 88 0.44 19.09 -1.66
N SER A 89 0.64 19.95 -0.65
CA SER A 89 1.69 20.98 -0.67
C SER A 89 3.10 20.40 -0.56
N ASP A 90 3.26 19.32 0.21
CA ASP A 90 4.49 18.54 0.33
C ASP A 90 4.29 17.16 -0.32
N LEU A 91 4.94 16.98 -1.46
CA LEU A 91 4.85 15.75 -2.24
C LEU A 91 5.45 14.52 -1.53
N VAL A 92 6.48 14.72 -0.69
CA VAL A 92 7.12 13.63 0.06
C VAL A 92 6.15 13.11 1.10
N LEU A 93 5.54 14.02 1.86
CA LEU A 93 4.54 13.68 2.87
C LEU A 93 3.25 13.13 2.24
N LEU A 94 2.83 13.68 1.10
CA LEU A 94 1.69 13.15 0.34
C LEU A 94 1.94 11.69 -0.05
N ALA A 95 3.10 11.40 -0.64
CA ALA A 95 3.45 10.04 -1.04
C ALA A 95 3.49 9.08 0.15
N GLU A 96 3.98 9.52 1.31
CA GLU A 96 4.00 8.70 2.53
C GLU A 96 2.58 8.34 2.98
N ASN A 97 1.69 9.34 3.07
CA ASN A 97 0.29 9.13 3.46
C ASN A 97 -0.46 8.23 2.49
N VAL A 98 -0.25 8.43 1.18
CA VAL A 98 -0.84 7.58 0.14
C VAL A 98 -0.33 6.15 0.22
N SER A 99 0.98 5.93 0.41
CA SER A 99 1.55 4.61 0.61
C SER A 99 0.92 3.88 1.79
N PHE A 100 0.69 4.58 2.90
CA PHE A 100 -0.02 4.00 4.05
C PHE A 100 -1.46 3.61 3.71
N LEU A 101 -2.22 4.47 3.00
CA LEU A 101 -3.59 4.14 2.59
C LEU A 101 -3.65 2.93 1.67
N ILE A 102 -2.70 2.80 0.73
CA ILE A 102 -2.54 1.63 -0.12
C ILE A 102 -2.29 0.38 0.71
N LEU A 103 -1.28 0.40 1.59
CA LEU A 103 -0.97 -0.74 2.46
C LEU A 103 -2.16 -1.12 3.32
N LYS A 104 -2.87 -0.14 3.88
CA LYS A 104 -4.07 -0.35 4.71
C LYS A 104 -5.16 -1.09 3.94
N ARG A 105 -5.40 -0.72 2.67
CA ARG A 105 -6.38 -1.43 1.81
C ARG A 105 -5.92 -2.83 1.45
N GLU A 106 -4.66 -3.03 1.10
CA GLU A 106 -4.14 -4.38 0.80
C GLU A 106 -4.17 -5.29 2.03
N TRP A 107 -3.81 -4.76 3.20
CA TRP A 107 -3.93 -5.48 4.46
C TRP A 107 -5.37 -5.88 4.76
N GLN A 108 -6.32 -4.97 4.58
CA GLN A 108 -7.74 -5.27 4.76
C GLN A 108 -8.17 -6.46 3.89
N LYS A 109 -7.82 -6.47 2.60
CA LYS A 109 -8.13 -7.58 1.67
C LYS A 109 -7.52 -8.91 2.15
N VAL A 110 -6.25 -8.89 2.55
CA VAL A 110 -5.53 -10.09 3.01
C VAL A 110 -6.14 -10.63 4.29
N TRP A 111 -6.43 -9.76 5.26
CA TRP A 111 -6.98 -10.16 6.54
C TRP A 111 -8.36 -10.81 6.35
N PHE A 112 -9.26 -10.19 5.59
CA PHE A 112 -10.58 -10.76 5.35
C PHE A 112 -10.51 -12.10 4.61
N ARG A 113 -9.67 -12.24 3.57
CA ARG A 113 -9.51 -13.49 2.81
C ARG A 113 -9.00 -14.68 3.64
N ASN A 114 -8.25 -14.41 4.70
CA ASN A 114 -7.67 -15.46 5.55
C ASN A 114 -8.49 -15.76 6.81
N LYS A 115 -9.49 -14.94 7.12
CA LYS A 115 -10.33 -15.07 8.31
C LYS A 115 -11.80 -15.40 7.98
N TYR A 116 -12.21 -15.29 6.71
CA TYR A 116 -13.54 -15.58 6.19
C TYR A 116 -13.46 -16.13 4.75
#